data_AF-A0A402AFK8-F1
#
_entry.id   AF-A0A402AFK8-F1
#
_cell.length_a   1.000
_cell.length_b   1.000
_cell.length_c   1.000
_cell.angle_alpha   90.00
_cell.angle_beta   90.00
_cell.angle_gamma   90.00
#
_symmetry.space_group_name_H-M   'P 1'
#
loop_
_entity.id
_entity.type
_entity.pdbx_description
1 polymer ?
#
loop_
_entity_poly.entity_id
_entity_poly.type
_entity_poly.pdbx_seq_one_letter_code
_entity_poly.pdbx_strand_id
1 'polypeptide(L)' 'MIDVTHIPQARMGDEVVLIGHQGEATLTAEEIASRLGTINYEVVSELLARVPRVD' A
#
# COMPACT_ATOMS: atom_id res chain seq x y z
N MET A 1 -3.98 -10.70 -4.82
CA MET A 1 -5.25 -10.31 -5.46
C MET A 1 -6.18 -9.81 -4.36
N ILE A 2 -6.99 -8.79 -4.62
CA ILE A 2 -7.91 -8.18 -3.65
C ILE A 2 -9.34 -8.26 -4.18
N ASP A 3 -10.32 -8.30 -3.28
CA ASP A 3 -11.74 -8.28 -3.62
C ASP A 3 -12.21 -6.82 -3.80
N VAL A 4 -12.70 -6.51 -5.00
CA VAL A 4 -13.25 -5.21 -5.38
C VAL A 4 -14.73 -5.28 -5.75
N THR A 5 -15.43 -6.39 -5.47
CA THR A 5 -16.85 -6.58 -5.82
C THR A 5 -17.75 -5.49 -5.22
N HIS A 6 -17.35 -4.88 -4.10
CA HIS A 6 -18.06 -3.80 -3.44
C HIS A 6 -17.72 -2.38 -3.98
N ILE A 7 -16.81 -2.28 -4.95
CA ILE A 7 -16.34 -1.01 -5.55
C ILE A 7 -16.70 -1.02 -7.06
N PRO A 8 -17.96 -0.72 -7.43
CA PRO A 8 -18.44 -0.88 -8.80
C PRO A 8 -17.73 0.01 -9.85
N GLN A 9 -17.07 1.07 -9.39
CA GLN A 9 -16.31 2.00 -10.23
C GLN A 9 -14.89 1.52 -10.58
N ALA A 10 -14.39 0.45 -9.94
CA ALA A 10 -13.03 -0.03 -10.12
C ALA A 10 -12.80 -0.52 -11.56
N ARG A 11 -11.69 -0.07 -12.17
CA ARG A 11 -11.33 -0.33 -13.57
C ARG A 11 -9.84 -0.63 -13.71
N MET A 12 -9.49 -1.21 -14.86
CA MET A 12 -8.09 -1.41 -15.24
C MET A 12 -7.36 -0.06 -15.29
N GLY A 13 -6.21 0.01 -14.62
CA GLY A 13 -5.38 1.21 -14.56
C GLY A 13 -5.70 2.15 -13.39
N ASP A 14 -6.75 1.86 -12.60
CA ASP A 14 -7.03 2.65 -11.39
C ASP A 14 -5.87 2.53 -10.38
N GLU A 15 -5.54 3.66 -9.76
CA GLU A 15 -4.51 3.74 -8.74
C GLU A 15 -4.94 3.01 -7.46
N VAL A 16 -4.02 2.21 -6.92
CA VAL A 16 -4.18 1.56 -5.61
C VAL A 16 -2.99 1.95 -4.72
N VAL A 17 -3.29 2.48 -3.54
CA VAL A 17 -2.29 2.83 -2.55
C VAL A 17 -2.08 1.67 -1.59
N LEU A 18 -0.91 1.01 -1.66
CA LEU A 18 -0.55 -0.09 -0.75
C LEU A 18 0.08 0.40 0.56
N ILE A 19 0.73 1.57 0.55
CA ILE A 19 1.27 2.28 1.70
C ILE A 19 1.14 3.77 1.39
N GLY A 20 0.45 4.54 2.23
CA GLY A 20 0.22 5.97 2.02
C GLY A 20 -1.24 6.38 2.26
N HIS A 21 -1.70 7.38 1.51
CA HIS A 21 -2.97 8.04 1.72
C HIS A 21 -3.78 8.12 0.40
N GLN A 22 -5.09 7.86 0.46
CA GLN A 22 -6.02 8.01 -0.65
C GLN A 22 -7.42 8.45 -0.13
N GLY A 23 -7.86 9.64 -0.52
CA GLY A 23 -9.13 10.20 -0.05
C GLY A 23 -9.09 10.48 1.46
N GLU A 24 -9.95 9.85 2.24
CA GLU A 24 -9.93 9.95 3.72
C GLU A 24 -9.21 8.76 4.38
N ALA A 25 -8.78 7.77 3.58
CA ALA A 25 -8.13 6.57 4.08
C ALA A 25 -6.61 6.72 4.08
N THR A 26 -5.97 6.19 5.12
CA THR A 26 -4.51 6.15 5.24
C THR A 26 -4.10 4.77 5.75
N LEU A 27 -3.08 4.18 5.12
CA LEU A 27 -2.43 2.96 5.57
C LEU A 27 -0.92 3.22 5.72
N THR A 28 -0.46 3.38 6.95
CA THR A 28 0.94 3.75 7.22
C THR A 28 1.87 2.52 7.24
N ALA A 29 3.18 2.77 7.11
CA ALA A 29 4.18 1.73 7.27
C ALA A 29 4.19 1.16 8.70
N GLU A 30 3.89 1.98 9.71
CA GLU A 30 3.74 1.56 11.11
C GLU A 30 2.57 0.58 11.29
N GLU A 31 1.43 0.85 10.64
CA GLU A 31 0.27 -0.05 10.73
C GLU A 31 0.55 -1.40 10.07
N ILE A 32 1.22 -1.38 8.92
CA ILE A 32 1.66 -2.62 8.24
C ILE A 32 2.66 -3.37 9.12
N ALA A 33 3.65 -2.67 9.69
CA ALA A 33 4.63 -3.27 10.58
C ALA A 33 3.98 -3.94 11.80
N SER A 34 3.00 -3.28 12.42
CA SER A 34 2.22 -3.83 13.53
C SER A 34 1.50 -5.13 13.15
N ARG A 35 0.89 -5.19 11.96
CA ARG A 35 0.22 -6.40 11.44
C ARG A 35 1.21 -7.54 11.15
N LEU A 36 2.44 -7.21 10.78
CA LEU A 36 3.51 -8.17 10.46
C LEU A 36 4.37 -8.56 11.66
N GLY A 37 4.22 -7.90 12.81
CA GLY A 37 5.04 -8.13 13.99
C GLY A 37 6.48 -7.59 13.85
N THR A 38 6.66 -6.50 13.10
CA THR A 38 7.95 -5.84 12.85
C THR A 38 7.88 -4.33 13.13
N ILE A 39 8.88 -3.57 12.68
CA ILE A 39 9.00 -2.11 12.73
C ILE A 39 8.88 -1.50 11.33
N ASN A 40 8.52 -0.22 11.28
CA ASN A 40 8.34 0.53 10.01
C ASN A 40 9.60 0.54 9.12
N TYR A 41 10.81 0.56 9.71
CA TYR A 41 12.06 0.49 8.97
C TYR A 41 12.21 -0.81 8.15
N GLU A 42 11.77 -1.95 8.68
CA GLU A 42 11.81 -3.21 7.91
C GLU A 42 10.86 -3.14 6.73
N VAL A 43 9.63 -2.63 6.92
CA VAL A 43 8.64 -2.47 5.83
C VAL A 43 9.18 -1.65 4.67
N VAL A 44 9.79 -0.48 4.93
CA VAL A 44 10.27 0.39 3.85
C VAL A 44 11.58 -0.10 3.23
N SER A 45 12.46 -0.74 4.02
CA SER A 45 13.75 -1.26 3.53
C SER A 45 13.60 -2.55 2.70
N GLU A 46 12.53 -3.31 2.90
CA GLU A 46 12.19 -4.48 2.09
C GLU A 46 11.62 -4.15 0.70
N LEU A 47 11.35 -2.88 0.39
CA LEU A 47 10.94 -2.45 -0.95
C LEU A 47 12.06 -2.72 -1.97
N LEU A 48 11.91 -3.81 -2.70
CA LEU A 48 12.91 -4.32 -3.64
C LEU A 48 13.27 -3.31 -4.74
N ALA A 49 14.46 -3.47 -5.31
CA ALA A 49 15.00 -2.60 -6.36
C ALA A 49 14.11 -2.50 -7.62
N ARG A 50 13.24 -3.48 -7.86
CA ARG A 50 12.30 -3.48 -9.01
C ARG A 50 11.20 -2.43 -8.93
N VAL A 51 10.93 -1.86 -7.74
CA VAL A 51 9.94 -0.79 -7.58
C VAL A 51 10.61 0.52 -7.99
N PRO A 52 10.20 1.19 -9.08
CA PRO A 52 10.75 2.48 -9.45
C PRO A 52 10.46 3.53 -8.38
N ARG A 53 11.42 4.43 -8.13
CA ARG A 53 11.21 5.62 -7.30
C ARG A 53 11.03 6.80 -8.24
N VAL A 54 9.90 7.50 -8.10
CA VAL A 54 9.49 8.62 -8.96
C VAL A 54 9.23 9.83 -8.07
N ASP A 55 9.44 11.03 -8.63
CA ASP A 55 9.14 12.32 -7.99
C ASP A 55 7.72 12.79 -8.32
#